data_AF-A0A1G1JSX4-F1
#
_entry.id   AF-A0A1G1JSX4-F1
#
_cell.length_a   1.000
_cell.length_b   1.000
_cell.length_c   1.000
_cell.angle_alpha   90.00
_cell.angle_beta   90.00
_cell.angle_gamma   90.00
#
_symmetry.space_group_name_H-M   'P 1'
#
loop_
_entity.id
_entity.type
_entity.pdbx_description
1 polymer ?
#
loop_
_entity_poly.entity_id
_entity_poly.type
_entity_poly.pdbx_seq_one_letter_code
_entity_poly.pdbx_strand_id
1 'polypeptide(L)'
;MIVSTPQEVAWNVAQKAIVMFDKLNTPVLGIIENMSRFVCNHCGATEEIFGSGGARRAAEQLGIPCLGEIPIVTSIRQTADEGDPVVHSDPESLTAKDFLKIAENLTSQINLQVQSKEIKPVPAKISPPGAAEIQIEWNDGVKSVFSSRELRAQCPCAACVNEFTGQRMISTESILADIVPYSISTVGRYALHITWSDGHTTGLYGFEYLRKFLL
;
A
#
# COMPACT_ATOMS: atom_id res chain seq x y z
N MET A 1 0.95 7.80 -0.41
CA MET A 1 2.06 8.76 -0.16
C MET A 1 2.64 8.47 1.21
N ILE A 2 3.90 8.83 1.44
CA ILE A 2 4.58 8.68 2.73
C ILE A 2 5.04 10.05 3.20
N VAL A 3 4.82 10.34 4.47
CA VAL A 3 5.28 11.58 5.12
C VAL A 3 6.39 11.20 6.09
N SER A 4 7.52 11.88 6.00
CA SER A 4 8.69 11.67 6.88
C SER A 4 9.35 13.00 7.17
N THR A 5 10.32 13.01 8.08
CA THR A 5 11.13 14.17 8.43
C THR A 5 12.59 13.98 7.95
N PRO A 6 13.41 15.03 7.84
CA PRO A 6 14.73 14.95 7.18
C PRO A 6 15.74 14.00 7.83
N GLN A 7 15.55 13.65 9.10
CA GLN A 7 16.49 12.83 9.87
C GLN A 7 16.57 11.40 9.34
N GLU A 8 17.78 10.85 9.28
CA GLU A 8 18.07 9.50 8.77
C GLU A 8 17.25 8.39 9.45
N VAL A 9 16.98 8.51 10.75
CA VAL A 9 16.17 7.52 11.48
C VAL A 9 14.73 7.48 10.97
N ALA A 10 14.13 8.64 10.64
CA ALA A 10 12.79 8.70 10.08
C ALA A 10 12.76 8.05 8.68
N TRP A 11 13.82 8.23 7.89
CA TRP A 11 13.97 7.59 6.58
C TRP A 11 14.02 6.07 6.64
N ASN A 12 14.73 5.50 7.61
CA ASN A 12 14.75 4.05 7.81
C ASN A 12 13.35 3.47 8.08
N VAL A 13 12.46 4.23 8.73
CA VAL A 13 11.06 3.83 8.93
C VAL A 13 10.26 3.96 7.63
N ALA A 14 10.43 5.08 6.91
CA ALA A 14 9.77 5.30 5.62
C ALA A 14 10.13 4.20 4.60
N GLN A 15 11.39 3.78 4.53
CA GLN A 15 11.84 2.70 3.64
C GLN A 15 11.17 1.36 3.97
N LYS A 16 11.05 1.02 5.26
CA LYS A 16 10.33 -0.20 5.67
C LYS A 16 8.86 -0.15 5.29
N ALA A 17 8.22 1.03 5.42
CA ALA A 17 6.84 1.22 5.00
C ALA A 17 6.69 1.03 3.48
N ILE A 18 7.63 1.55 2.67
CA ILE A 18 7.64 1.36 1.21
C ILE A 18 7.68 -0.13 0.84
N VAL A 19 8.60 -0.89 1.44
CA VAL A 19 8.70 -2.34 1.22
C VAL A 19 7.42 -3.07 1.64
N MET A 20 6.78 -2.64 2.73
CA MET A 20 5.49 -3.19 3.17
C MET A 20 4.37 -2.89 2.15
N PHE A 21 4.30 -1.66 1.64
CA PHE A 21 3.30 -1.28 0.64
C PHE A 21 3.47 -2.04 -0.68
N ASP A 22 4.71 -2.29 -1.10
CA ASP A 22 5.02 -3.12 -2.26
C ASP A 22 4.48 -4.55 -2.10
N LYS A 23 4.73 -5.18 -0.93
CA LYS A 23 4.15 -6.51 -0.60
C LYS A 23 2.63 -6.54 -0.60
N LEU A 24 1.99 -5.41 -0.29
CA LEU A 24 0.53 -5.26 -0.30
C LEU A 24 -0.02 -4.80 -1.66
N ASN A 25 0.82 -4.77 -2.71
CA ASN A 25 0.46 -4.27 -4.05
C ASN A 25 -0.18 -2.87 -4.02
N THR A 26 0.20 -2.06 -3.04
CA THR A 26 -0.34 -0.72 -2.80
C THR A 26 0.66 0.31 -3.30
N PRO A 27 0.34 1.08 -4.35
CA PRO A 27 1.30 2.01 -4.93
C PRO A 27 1.62 3.18 -4.00
N VAL A 28 2.91 3.42 -3.79
CA VAL A 28 3.39 4.64 -3.12
C VAL A 28 3.50 5.76 -4.16
N LEU A 29 2.55 6.69 -4.14
CA LEU A 29 2.48 7.80 -5.09
C LEU A 29 3.60 8.84 -4.94
N GLY A 30 4.34 8.81 -3.83
CA GLY A 30 5.39 9.79 -3.58
C GLY A 30 5.65 10.02 -2.09
N ILE A 31 6.71 10.80 -1.82
CA ILE A 31 7.21 11.14 -0.50
C ILE A 31 7.06 12.64 -0.25
N ILE A 32 6.64 13.02 0.95
CA ILE A 32 6.62 14.41 1.42
C ILE A 32 7.60 14.55 2.58
N GLU A 33 8.48 15.54 2.53
CA GLU A 33 9.32 15.92 3.68
C GLU A 33 8.56 16.91 4.56
N ASN A 34 8.09 16.45 5.71
CA ASN A 34 7.58 17.34 6.74
C ASN A 34 8.73 17.90 7.57
N MET A 35 8.53 19.09 8.13
CA MET A 35 9.51 19.75 9.00
C MET A 35 10.88 19.99 8.33
N SER A 36 10.89 20.36 7.05
CA SER A 36 12.13 20.48 6.26
C SER A 36 13.05 21.62 6.68
N ARG A 37 12.46 22.74 7.09
CA ARG A 37 13.16 23.95 7.55
C ARG A 37 12.30 24.71 8.54
N PHE A 38 12.90 25.38 9.50
CA PHE A 38 12.25 26.39 10.32
C PHE A 38 12.24 27.73 9.57
N VAL A 39 11.14 28.46 9.64
CA VAL A 39 11.04 29.84 9.13
C VAL A 39 10.72 30.77 10.29
N CYS A 40 11.62 31.72 10.54
CA CYS A 40 11.43 32.70 11.60
C CYS A 40 10.36 33.73 11.21
N ASN A 41 9.26 33.80 11.96
CA ASN A 41 8.20 34.78 11.70
C ASN A 41 8.61 36.24 11.94
N HIS A 42 9.71 36.50 12.65
CA HIS A 42 10.15 37.85 12.96
C HIS A 42 11.04 38.45 11.85
N CYS A 43 11.94 37.64 11.26
CA CYS A 43 12.91 38.13 10.27
C CYS A 43 12.89 37.40 8.92
N GLY A 44 12.09 36.34 8.78
CA GLY A 44 12.02 35.52 7.56
C GLY A 44 13.21 34.60 7.33
N ALA A 45 14.20 34.57 8.23
CA ALA A 45 15.35 33.67 8.14
C ALA A 45 14.89 32.21 8.16
N THR A 46 15.56 31.39 7.36
CA THR A 46 15.28 29.95 7.26
C THR A 46 16.44 29.14 7.78
N GLU A 47 16.15 28.11 8.58
CA GLU A 47 17.16 27.24 9.17
C GLU A 47 16.78 25.77 9.07
N GLU A 48 17.72 24.92 8.67
CA GLU A 48 17.54 23.48 8.50
C GLU A 48 17.84 22.75 9.82
N ILE A 49 17.02 23.00 10.85
CA ILE A 49 17.26 22.51 12.22
C ILE A 49 17.31 20.97 12.35
N PHE A 50 16.86 20.25 11.32
CA PHE A 50 16.86 18.79 11.25
C PHE A 50 17.68 18.25 10.07
N GLY A 51 18.47 19.11 9.42
CA GLY A 51 19.11 18.82 8.13
C GLY A 51 18.14 18.96 6.96
N SER A 52 18.63 18.74 5.73
CA SER A 52 17.85 18.91 4.50
C SER A 52 18.07 17.82 3.47
N GLY A 53 17.10 17.71 2.56
CA GLY A 53 17.18 16.87 1.36
C GLY A 53 17.14 15.38 1.63
N GLY A 54 16.68 14.96 2.82
CA GLY A 54 16.53 13.55 3.15
C GLY A 54 15.50 12.88 2.24
N ALA A 55 14.38 13.56 1.99
CA ALA A 55 13.30 13.07 1.14
C ALA A 55 13.70 12.99 -0.32
N ARG A 56 14.45 13.98 -0.81
CA ARG A 56 14.92 14.00 -2.19
C ARG A 56 15.93 12.88 -2.45
N ARG A 57 16.91 12.70 -1.55
CA ARG A 57 17.86 11.59 -1.64
C ARG A 57 17.18 10.23 -1.55
N ALA A 58 16.22 10.06 -0.63
CA ALA A 58 15.48 8.81 -0.47
C ALA A 58 14.56 8.54 -1.68
N ALA A 59 13.89 9.57 -2.19
CA ALA A 59 13.08 9.52 -3.40
C ALA A 59 13.91 9.02 -4.59
N GLU A 60 15.10 9.59 -4.79
CA GLU A 60 16.04 9.17 -5.84
C GLU A 60 16.50 7.72 -5.66
N GLN A 61 16.89 7.33 -4.45
CA GLN A 61 17.36 5.97 -4.15
C GLN A 61 16.28 4.90 -4.36
N LEU A 62 15.02 5.24 -4.07
CA LEU A 62 13.90 4.31 -4.12
C LEU A 62 13.10 4.40 -5.43
N GLY A 63 13.46 5.30 -6.33
CA GLY A 63 12.74 5.54 -7.59
C GLY A 63 11.31 6.06 -7.38
N ILE A 64 11.06 6.74 -6.27
CA ILE A 64 9.73 7.25 -5.90
C ILE A 64 9.74 8.79 -5.98
N PRO A 65 8.69 9.44 -6.52
CA PRO A 65 8.65 10.90 -6.62
C PRO A 65 8.70 11.62 -5.26
N CYS A 66 9.47 12.70 -5.18
CA CYS A 66 9.32 13.68 -4.10
C CYS A 66 8.19 14.65 -4.46
N LEU A 67 7.12 14.67 -3.65
CA LEU A 67 5.94 15.50 -3.88
C LEU A 67 6.12 16.93 -3.39
N GLY A 68 7.02 17.14 -2.43
CA GLY A 68 7.32 18.46 -1.89
C GLY A 68 7.77 18.40 -0.43
N GLU A 69 7.95 19.59 0.13
CA GLU A 69 8.52 19.79 1.47
C GLU A 69 7.68 20.83 2.21
N ILE A 70 7.40 20.59 3.49
CA ILE A 70 6.63 21.49 4.36
C ILE A 70 7.53 22.03 5.47
N PRO A 71 7.65 23.37 5.62
CA PRO A 71 8.45 23.96 6.69
C PRO A 71 7.74 23.91 8.05
N ILE A 72 8.53 24.10 9.11
CA ILE A 72 8.04 24.48 10.44
C ILE A 72 7.80 25.99 10.45
N VAL A 73 6.53 26.37 10.44
CA VAL A 73 6.04 27.73 10.66
C VAL A 73 4.97 27.70 11.74
N THR A 74 4.90 28.73 12.58
CA THR A 74 3.89 28.74 13.66
C THR A 74 2.47 28.85 13.11
N SER A 75 2.30 29.47 11.95
CA SER A 75 0.99 29.64 11.32
C SER A 75 0.32 28.30 11.10
N ILE A 76 1.01 27.28 10.56
CA ILE A 76 0.46 25.91 10.39
C ILE A 76 -0.13 25.40 11.69
N ARG A 77 0.63 25.49 12.80
CA ARG A 77 0.18 24.98 14.11
C ARG A 77 -1.05 25.75 14.58
N GLN A 78 -0.99 27.09 14.57
CA GLN A 78 -2.09 27.94 15.05
C GLN A 78 -3.37 27.69 14.27
N THR A 79 -3.28 27.75 12.93
CA THR A 79 -4.40 27.55 12.01
C THR A 79 -4.99 26.15 12.14
N ALA A 80 -4.14 25.13 12.36
CA ALA A 80 -4.60 23.75 12.57
C ALA A 80 -5.28 23.57 13.94
N ASP A 81 -4.75 24.16 15.01
CA ASP A 81 -5.33 24.13 16.35
C ASP A 81 -6.69 24.86 16.39
N GLU A 82 -6.84 25.91 15.58
CA GLU A 82 -8.07 26.68 15.39
C GLU A 82 -9.10 25.98 14.47
N GLY A 83 -8.70 24.90 13.78
CA GLY A 83 -9.55 24.16 12.85
C GLY A 83 -9.75 24.84 11.49
N ASP A 84 -8.96 25.87 11.18
CA ASP A 84 -9.00 26.60 9.92
C ASP A 84 -7.62 26.55 9.24
N PRO A 85 -7.31 25.54 8.42
CA PRO A 85 -5.97 25.33 7.87
C PRO A 85 -5.43 26.50 7.04
N VAL A 86 -4.11 26.66 7.02
CA VAL A 86 -3.41 27.76 6.29
C VAL A 86 -3.82 27.92 4.82
N VAL A 87 -4.19 26.84 4.13
CA VAL A 87 -4.66 26.90 2.73
C VAL A 87 -6.01 27.59 2.56
N HIS A 88 -6.80 27.70 3.62
CA HIS A 88 -8.08 28.41 3.67
C HIS A 88 -7.92 29.77 4.38
N SER A 89 -7.27 29.79 5.55
CA SER A 89 -7.11 30.99 6.37
C SER A 89 -6.16 32.03 5.75
N ASP A 90 -5.12 31.60 5.04
CA ASP A 90 -4.14 32.46 4.35
C ASP A 90 -3.64 31.82 3.04
N PRO A 91 -4.49 31.79 1.99
CA PRO A 91 -4.22 31.09 0.73
C PRO A 91 -3.01 31.63 -0.04
N GLU A 92 -2.64 32.89 0.20
CA GLU A 92 -1.53 33.56 -0.49
C GLU A 92 -0.18 33.33 0.18
N SER A 93 -0.16 32.78 1.39
CA SER A 93 1.06 32.45 2.10
C SER A 93 1.94 31.47 1.33
N LEU A 94 3.26 31.56 1.54
CA LEU A 94 4.22 30.60 0.99
C LEU A 94 3.87 29.16 1.40
N THR A 95 3.41 29.00 2.64
CA THR A 95 3.02 27.69 3.17
C THR A 95 1.79 27.11 2.49
N ALA A 96 0.75 27.93 2.25
CA ALA A 96 -0.41 27.49 1.48
C ALA A 96 0.00 27.04 0.07
N LYS A 97 0.90 27.80 -0.57
CA LYS A 97 1.48 27.47 -1.87
C LYS A 97 2.28 26.15 -1.85
N ASP A 98 3.03 25.87 -0.78
CA ASP A 98 3.74 24.59 -0.61
C ASP A 98 2.76 23.40 -0.53
N PHE A 99 1.65 23.52 0.22
CA PHE A 99 0.60 22.50 0.26
C PHE A 99 -0.10 22.31 -1.08
N LEU A 100 -0.46 23.40 -1.77
CA LEU A 100 -1.09 23.34 -3.09
C LEU A 100 -0.19 22.65 -4.11
N LYS A 101 1.11 22.97 -4.12
CA LYS A 101 2.09 22.33 -4.99
C LYS A 101 2.20 20.82 -4.73
N ILE A 102 2.15 20.40 -3.46
CA ILE A 102 2.12 18.97 -3.11
C ILE A 102 0.84 18.31 -3.66
N ALA A 103 -0.31 18.97 -3.54
CA ALA A 103 -1.57 18.46 -4.06
C ALA A 103 -1.56 18.34 -5.59
N GLU A 104 -0.99 19.32 -6.29
CA GLU A 104 -0.77 19.28 -7.75
C GLU A 104 0.13 18.11 -8.15
N ASN A 105 1.30 17.97 -7.50
CA ASN A 105 2.22 16.86 -7.76
C ASN A 105 1.56 15.51 -7.49
N LEU A 106 0.80 15.37 -6.40
CA LEU A 106 0.05 14.17 -6.09
C LEU A 106 -0.99 13.86 -7.18
N THR A 107 -1.70 14.88 -7.65
CA THR A 107 -2.70 14.75 -8.73
C THR A 107 -2.04 14.26 -10.01
N SER A 108 -0.86 14.78 -10.37
CA SER A 108 -0.07 14.28 -11.49
C SER A 108 0.28 12.81 -11.34
N GLN A 109 0.71 12.37 -10.14
CA GLN A 109 1.04 10.97 -9.89
C GLN A 109 -0.18 10.05 -9.99
N ILE A 110 -1.33 10.47 -9.47
CA ILE A 110 -2.59 9.73 -9.62
C ILE A 110 -2.94 9.58 -11.10
N ASN A 111 -2.84 10.67 -11.88
CA ASN A 111 -3.15 10.65 -13.30
C ASN A 111 -2.23 9.71 -14.09
N LEU A 112 -0.93 9.69 -13.76
CA LEU A 112 0.02 8.74 -14.35
C LEU A 112 -0.38 7.30 -14.04
N GLN A 113 -0.81 6.99 -12.81
CA GLN A 113 -1.28 5.65 -12.44
C GLN A 113 -2.60 5.26 -13.12
N VAL A 114 -3.49 6.22 -13.34
CA VAL A 114 -4.76 5.98 -14.03
C VAL A 114 -4.54 5.73 -15.53
N GLN A 115 -3.57 6.41 -16.14
CA GLN A 115 -3.20 6.22 -17.54
C GLN A 115 -2.42 4.93 -17.78
N SER A 116 -1.64 4.46 -16.80
CA SER A 116 -0.89 3.20 -16.86
C SER A 116 -1.74 1.97 -16.50
N LYS A 117 -3.07 2.04 -16.56
CA LYS A 117 -3.98 0.98 -16.09
C LYS A 117 -3.77 -0.36 -16.81
N GLU A 118 -2.92 -1.21 -16.24
CA GLU A 118 -3.28 -2.62 -16.13
C GLU A 118 -4.59 -2.70 -15.33
N ILE A 119 -5.60 -3.37 -15.88
CA ILE A 119 -6.82 -3.67 -15.15
C ILE A 119 -6.42 -4.65 -14.05
N LYS A 120 -6.29 -4.15 -12.82
CA LYS A 120 -6.02 -5.05 -11.69
C LYS A 120 -7.15 -6.07 -11.60
N PRO A 121 -6.83 -7.37 -11.56
CA PRO A 121 -7.78 -8.45 -11.54
C PRO A 121 -8.52 -8.41 -10.20
N VAL A 122 -9.81 -8.08 -10.25
CA VAL A 122 -10.71 -8.11 -9.09
C VAL A 122 -11.82 -9.11 -9.39
N PRO A 123 -12.16 -10.02 -8.46
CA PRO A 123 -13.27 -10.94 -8.65
C PRO A 123 -14.58 -10.18 -8.88
N ALA A 124 -15.19 -10.38 -10.05
CA ALA A 124 -16.54 -9.93 -10.36
C ALA A 124 -17.58 -10.94 -9.83
N LYS A 125 -17.25 -12.24 -9.88
CA LYS A 125 -18.06 -13.32 -9.35
C LYS A 125 -17.18 -14.44 -8.81
N ILE A 126 -17.60 -15.05 -7.70
CA ILE A 126 -16.95 -16.21 -7.08
C ILE A 126 -18.02 -17.29 -6.92
N SER A 127 -17.67 -18.55 -7.20
CA SER A 127 -18.55 -19.69 -6.93
C SER A 127 -18.88 -19.80 -5.43
N PRO A 128 -20.04 -20.35 -5.07
CA PRO A 128 -20.35 -20.61 -3.66
C PRO A 128 -19.35 -21.59 -3.03
N PRO A 129 -19.14 -21.52 -1.70
CA PRO A 129 -18.30 -22.47 -0.97
C PRO A 129 -18.90 -23.89 -0.98
N GLY A 130 -18.14 -24.87 -0.49
CA GLY A 130 -18.56 -26.27 -0.35
C GLY A 130 -18.32 -27.15 -1.58
N ALA A 131 -17.63 -26.65 -2.60
CA ALA A 131 -17.29 -27.41 -3.80
C ALA A 131 -15.81 -27.82 -3.84
N ALA A 132 -15.51 -28.90 -4.57
CA ALA A 132 -14.14 -29.35 -4.83
C ALA A 132 -13.36 -28.40 -5.77
N GLU A 133 -14.07 -27.48 -6.43
CA GLU A 133 -13.49 -26.45 -7.29
C GLU A 133 -14.00 -25.07 -6.90
N ILE A 134 -13.13 -24.07 -6.99
CA ILE A 134 -13.45 -22.65 -6.81
C ILE A 134 -13.32 -21.98 -8.17
N GLN A 135 -14.41 -21.35 -8.63
CA GLN A 135 -14.42 -20.61 -9.88
C GLN A 135 -14.46 -19.11 -9.59
N ILE A 136 -13.60 -18.36 -10.25
CA ILE A 136 -13.54 -16.90 -10.17
C ILE A 136 -13.69 -16.33 -11.58
N GLU A 137 -14.69 -15.47 -11.76
CA GLU A 137 -14.81 -14.60 -12.92
C GLU A 137 -14.28 -13.22 -12.54
N TRP A 138 -13.30 -12.74 -13.28
CA TRP A 138 -12.60 -11.49 -13.02
C TRP A 138 -13.26 -10.32 -13.77
N ASN A 139 -13.04 -9.10 -13.28
CA ASN A 139 -13.50 -7.86 -13.90
C ASN A 139 -12.95 -7.60 -15.32
N ASP A 140 -11.85 -8.26 -15.70
CA ASP A 140 -11.27 -8.23 -17.04
C ASP A 140 -11.86 -9.32 -17.98
N GLY A 141 -12.85 -10.09 -17.50
CA GLY A 141 -13.54 -11.13 -18.25
C GLY A 141 -12.84 -12.50 -18.24
N VAL A 142 -11.63 -12.58 -17.67
CA VAL A 142 -10.93 -13.86 -17.50
C VAL A 142 -11.66 -14.72 -16.48
N LYS A 143 -11.56 -16.04 -16.63
CA LYS A 143 -12.07 -17.03 -15.67
C LYS A 143 -10.93 -17.90 -15.16
N SER A 144 -10.89 -18.11 -13.85
CA SER A 144 -9.95 -19.03 -13.21
C SER A 144 -10.73 -20.12 -12.49
N VAL A 145 -10.24 -21.35 -12.58
CA VAL A 145 -10.77 -22.51 -11.86
C VAL A 145 -9.64 -23.09 -11.04
N PHE A 146 -9.90 -23.31 -9.75
CA PHE A 146 -8.92 -23.86 -8.82
C PHE A 146 -9.47 -25.11 -8.17
N SER A 147 -8.68 -26.19 -8.15
CA SER A 147 -8.95 -27.31 -7.24
C SER A 147 -8.82 -26.83 -5.80
N SER A 148 -9.84 -27.10 -4.99
CA SER A 148 -9.87 -26.78 -3.55
C SER A 148 -8.64 -27.37 -2.84
N ARG A 149 -8.26 -28.59 -3.21
CA ARG A 149 -7.10 -29.28 -2.61
C ARG A 149 -5.77 -28.65 -2.98
N GLU A 150 -5.58 -28.31 -4.25
CA GLU A 150 -4.35 -27.69 -4.73
C GLU A 150 -4.21 -26.25 -4.20
N LEU A 151 -5.31 -25.48 -4.21
CA LEU A 151 -5.28 -24.12 -3.69
C LEU A 151 -5.04 -24.09 -2.18
N ARG A 152 -5.58 -25.06 -1.43
CA ARG A 152 -5.26 -25.25 0.00
C ARG A 152 -3.77 -25.53 0.21
N ALA A 153 -3.15 -26.35 -0.64
CA ALA A 153 -1.71 -26.64 -0.60
C ALA A 153 -0.87 -25.39 -0.85
N GLN A 154 -1.38 -24.47 -1.65
CA GLN A 154 -0.73 -23.21 -2.00
C GLN A 154 -1.02 -22.07 -1.01
N CYS A 155 -1.54 -22.36 0.19
CA CYS A 155 -1.82 -21.33 1.19
C CYS A 155 -0.56 -20.50 1.54
N PRO A 156 -0.59 -19.16 1.41
CA PRO A 156 0.60 -18.32 1.63
C PRO A 156 0.79 -17.87 3.09
N CYS A 157 0.01 -18.38 4.05
CA CYS A 157 0.08 -17.90 5.44
C CYS A 157 1.34 -18.41 6.17
N ALA A 158 1.70 -17.73 7.26
CA ALA A 158 2.85 -18.06 8.10
C ALA A 158 2.77 -19.47 8.73
N ALA A 159 1.57 -20.03 8.87
CA ALA A 159 1.39 -21.41 9.36
C ALA A 159 1.70 -22.46 8.28
N CYS A 160 1.74 -22.08 7.00
CA CYS A 160 1.96 -22.98 5.87
C CYS A 160 3.30 -22.72 5.16
N VAL A 161 3.87 -21.54 5.34
CA VAL A 161 5.15 -21.12 4.76
C VAL A 161 6.00 -20.47 5.85
N ASN A 162 7.24 -20.93 5.97
CA ASN A 162 8.18 -20.35 6.93
C ASN A 162 8.61 -18.95 6.47
N GLU A 163 8.45 -17.95 7.34
CA GLU A 163 8.67 -16.53 7.00
C GLU A 163 10.13 -16.18 6.67
N PHE A 164 11.09 -16.93 7.22
CA PHE A 164 12.52 -16.65 7.06
C PHE A 164 13.15 -17.37 5.87
N THR A 165 12.64 -18.56 5.55
CA THR A 165 13.20 -19.41 4.48
C THR A 165 12.35 -19.42 3.22
N GLY A 166 11.08 -19.00 3.31
CA GLY A 166 10.10 -19.16 2.23
C GLY A 166 9.71 -20.62 1.96
N GLN A 167 10.20 -21.56 2.77
CA GLN A 167 9.93 -22.98 2.55
C GLN A 167 8.50 -23.32 2.94
N ARG A 168 7.79 -24.01 2.02
CA ARG A 168 6.44 -24.50 2.25
C ARG A 168 6.47 -25.74 3.13
N MET A 169 5.64 -25.73 4.17
CA MET A 169 5.55 -26.78 5.19
C MET A 169 4.41 -27.76 4.95
N ILE A 170 3.59 -27.51 3.94
CA ILE A 170 2.46 -28.35 3.53
C ILE A 170 2.62 -28.81 2.09
N SER A 171 2.06 -29.98 1.77
CA SER A 171 2.01 -30.51 0.40
C SER A 171 0.59 -30.97 0.06
N THR A 172 0.27 -31.10 -1.22
CA THR A 172 -1.05 -31.54 -1.67
C THR A 172 -1.45 -32.91 -1.10
N GLU A 173 -0.47 -33.81 -0.93
CA GLU A 173 -0.66 -35.15 -0.37
C GLU A 173 -1.06 -35.11 1.11
N SER A 174 -0.56 -34.11 1.85
CA SER A 174 -0.88 -33.92 3.27
C SER A 174 -2.30 -33.37 3.51
N ILE A 175 -3.00 -32.96 2.45
CA ILE A 175 -4.34 -32.38 2.52
C ILE A 175 -5.38 -33.44 2.14
N LEU A 176 -6.50 -33.46 2.89
CA LEU A 176 -7.62 -34.35 2.65
C LEU A 176 -8.18 -34.20 1.22
N ALA A 177 -8.57 -35.32 0.60
CA ALA A 177 -9.03 -35.33 -0.79
C ALA A 177 -10.39 -34.64 -0.98
N ASP A 178 -11.21 -34.61 0.08
CA ASP A 178 -12.54 -34.01 0.15
C ASP A 178 -12.53 -32.59 0.77
N ILE A 179 -11.36 -31.96 0.88
CA ILE A 179 -11.23 -30.59 1.36
C ILE A 179 -12.07 -29.63 0.51
N VAL A 180 -12.84 -28.78 1.18
CA VAL A 180 -13.67 -27.76 0.53
C VAL A 180 -13.54 -26.43 1.27
N PRO A 181 -13.74 -25.30 0.59
CA PRO A 181 -13.88 -24.02 1.27
C PRO A 181 -15.17 -24.03 2.09
N TYR A 182 -15.06 -23.78 3.38
CA TYR A 182 -16.20 -23.54 4.27
C TYR A 182 -16.76 -22.13 4.04
N SER A 183 -15.88 -21.14 3.85
CA SER A 183 -16.27 -19.77 3.50
C SER A 183 -15.22 -19.13 2.59
N ILE A 184 -15.69 -18.21 1.74
CA ILE A 184 -14.85 -17.39 0.87
C ILE A 184 -15.35 -15.95 0.99
N SER A 185 -14.47 -15.04 1.35
CA SER A 185 -14.77 -13.62 1.45
C SER A 185 -13.67 -12.77 0.84
N THR A 186 -14.01 -11.58 0.34
CA THR A 186 -13.02 -10.63 -0.15
C THR A 186 -12.48 -9.81 1.02
N VAL A 187 -11.17 -9.56 1.00
CA VAL A 187 -10.50 -8.61 1.90
C VAL A 187 -10.10 -7.40 1.09
N GLY A 188 -10.87 -6.33 1.22
CA GLY A 188 -10.71 -5.14 0.40
C GLY A 188 -10.80 -5.47 -1.10
N ARG A 189 -9.85 -4.93 -1.88
CA ARG A 189 -9.75 -5.16 -3.33
C ARG A 189 -8.45 -5.86 -3.74
N TYR A 190 -7.87 -6.66 -2.84
CA TYR A 190 -6.55 -7.25 -3.08
C TYR A 190 -6.43 -8.74 -2.79
N ALA A 191 -7.33 -9.35 -2.00
CA ALA A 191 -7.22 -10.75 -1.62
C ALA A 191 -8.55 -11.43 -1.33
N LEU A 192 -8.53 -12.76 -1.36
CA LEU A 192 -9.57 -13.63 -0.80
C LEU A 192 -9.11 -14.17 0.55
N HIS A 193 -10.01 -14.13 1.53
CA HIS A 193 -9.90 -14.91 2.74
C HIS A 193 -10.71 -16.20 2.58
N ILE A 194 -10.07 -17.35 2.79
CA ILE A 194 -10.72 -18.66 2.68
C ILE A 194 -10.57 -19.41 3.99
N THR A 195 -11.70 -19.85 4.53
CA THR A 195 -11.74 -20.83 5.62
C THR A 195 -12.01 -22.19 5.03
N TRP A 196 -11.27 -23.20 5.48
CA TRP A 196 -11.30 -24.55 4.93
C TRP A 196 -11.95 -25.56 5.88
N SER A 197 -12.47 -26.66 5.33
CA SER A 197 -13.11 -27.73 6.11
C SER A 197 -12.15 -28.50 7.05
N ASP A 198 -10.83 -28.39 6.86
CA ASP A 198 -9.81 -28.91 7.79
C ASP A 198 -9.59 -28.01 9.03
N GLY A 199 -10.38 -26.95 9.18
CA GLY A 199 -10.27 -25.98 10.26
C GLY A 199 -9.25 -24.87 10.02
N HIS A 200 -8.59 -24.83 8.86
CA HIS A 200 -7.63 -23.78 8.54
C HIS A 200 -8.33 -22.46 8.19
N THR A 201 -7.99 -21.38 8.90
CA THR A 201 -8.72 -20.09 8.85
C THR A 201 -7.85 -18.88 8.54
N THR A 202 -6.53 -19.03 8.35
CA THR A 202 -5.61 -17.88 8.21
C THR A 202 -5.17 -17.61 6.76
N GLY A 203 -5.71 -18.33 5.79
CA GLY A 203 -5.35 -18.22 4.39
C GLY A 203 -5.85 -16.94 3.73
N LEU A 204 -4.93 -16.03 3.38
CA LEU A 204 -5.18 -14.82 2.61
C LEU A 204 -4.50 -14.93 1.23
N TYR A 205 -5.30 -15.05 0.18
CA TYR A 205 -4.85 -15.30 -1.19
C TYR A 205 -4.96 -14.02 -2.02
N GLY A 206 -3.81 -13.41 -2.33
CA GLY A 206 -3.78 -12.20 -3.16
C GLY A 206 -4.33 -12.44 -4.56
N PHE A 207 -5.03 -11.46 -5.15
CA PHE A 207 -5.60 -11.60 -6.50
C PHE A 207 -4.54 -11.82 -7.56
N GLU A 208 -3.43 -11.07 -7.50
CA GLU A 208 -2.26 -11.29 -8.37
C GLU A 208 -1.66 -12.68 -8.19
N TYR A 209 -1.61 -13.18 -6.96
CA TYR A 209 -1.13 -14.53 -6.67
C TYR A 209 -2.04 -15.58 -7.31
N LEU A 210 -3.36 -15.47 -7.14
CA LEU A 210 -4.35 -16.34 -7.77
C LEU A 210 -4.27 -16.31 -9.30
N ARG A 211 -3.97 -15.14 -9.89
CA ARG A 211 -3.83 -14.98 -11.34
C ARG A 211 -2.59 -15.62 -11.93
N LYS A 212 -1.55 -15.85 -11.15
CA LYS A 212 -0.34 -16.56 -11.60
C LYS A 212 -0.56 -18.07 -11.79
N PHE A 213 -1.65 -18.62 -11.25
CA PHE A 213 -2.00 -20.04 -11.40
C PHE A 213 -2.86 -20.33 -12.64
N LEU A 214 -3.02 -19.36 -13.56
CA LEU A 214 -3.58 -19.59 -14.87
C LEU A 214 -2.59 -20.46 -15.69
N LEU A 215 -2.85 -21.78 -15.75
CA LEU A 215 -2.34 -22.68 -16.78
C LEU A 215 -3.46 -22.98 -17.77
#